data_AF-A0A1B8SL15-F1
#
_entry.id   AF-A0A1B8SL15-F1
#
_cell.length_a   1.000
_cell.length_b   1.000
_cell.length_c   1.000
_cell.angle_alpha   90.00
_cell.angle_beta   90.00
_cell.angle_gamma   90.00
#
_symmetry.space_group_name_H-M   'P 1'
#
loop_
_entity.id
_entity.type
_entity.pdbx_description
1 polymer ?
#
loop_
_entity_poly.entity_id
_entity_poly.type
_entity_poly.pdbx_seq_one_letter_code
_entity_poly.pdbx_strand_id
1 'polypeptide(L)'
;MNYSDAIAQLRVDQNLPYWEEMYPDEPIRQYIIAKEVGGALAEGFGDRIDFGVFDNCREWGLTFTAGGWTFCCYEHRNSDEIHIEGCPSDQVQPYGPYGGESKYDTLFHAASQQYQVVTKTLVRMIEAALRGEITDRESVVALVNDGHN
;
A
#
# COMPACT_ATOMS: atom_id res chain seq x y z
N MET A 1 -1.24 -4.98 13.39
CA MET A 1 -0.02 -4.55 14.14
C MET A 1 0.08 -3.03 14.06
N ASN A 2 0.84 -2.36 14.92
CA ASN A 2 1.02 -0.91 14.79
C ASN A 2 2.04 -0.57 13.68
N TYR A 3 2.10 0.70 13.28
CA TYR A 3 3.01 1.17 12.22
C TYR A 3 4.49 0.89 12.52
N SER A 4 4.94 1.19 13.74
CA SER A 4 6.35 1.03 14.13
C SER A 4 6.82 -0.42 14.03
N ASP A 5 5.98 -1.36 14.43
CA ASP A 5 6.26 -2.79 14.30
C ASP A 5 6.27 -3.21 12.82
N ALA A 6 5.32 -2.68 12.02
CA ALA A 6 5.18 -3.06 10.62
C ALA A 6 6.35 -2.56 9.76
N ILE A 7 6.80 -1.32 9.97
CA ILE A 7 7.95 -0.78 9.25
C ILE A 7 9.26 -1.46 9.65
N ALA A 8 9.39 -1.86 10.92
CA ALA A 8 10.53 -2.64 11.38
C ALA A 8 10.54 -4.04 10.75
N GLN A 9 9.39 -4.72 10.72
CA GLN A 9 9.25 -6.03 10.07
C GLN A 9 9.56 -5.93 8.57
N LEU A 10 9.01 -4.93 7.87
CA LEU A 10 9.30 -4.71 6.44
C LEU A 10 10.79 -4.55 6.19
N ARG A 11 11.50 -3.83 7.06
CA ARG A 11 12.95 -3.69 6.93
C ARG A 11 13.68 -5.02 7.08
N VAL A 12 13.23 -5.89 7.98
CA VAL A 12 13.80 -7.25 8.15
C VAL A 12 13.51 -8.11 6.93
N ASP A 13 12.27 -8.10 6.43
CA ASP A 13 11.84 -8.93 5.30
C ASP A 13 12.53 -8.53 4.00
N GLN A 14 12.76 -7.24 3.79
CA GLN A 14 13.52 -6.72 2.65
C GLN A 14 15.03 -6.96 2.77
N ASN A 15 15.55 -7.26 3.97
CA ASN A 15 16.98 -7.47 4.21
C ASN A 15 17.45 -8.86 3.75
N LEU A 16 17.11 -9.22 2.52
CA LEU A 16 17.77 -10.28 1.79
C LEU A 16 19.21 -9.78 1.50
N PRO A 17 20.25 -10.44 2.05
CA PRO A 17 21.66 -10.02 1.91
C PRO A 17 22.07 -9.67 0.48
N TYR A 18 21.40 -10.30 -0.48
CA TYR A 18 21.60 -10.16 -1.91
C TYR A 18 21.42 -8.74 -2.48
N TRP A 19 20.45 -7.95 -1.99
CA TRP A 19 20.18 -6.62 -2.57
C TRP A 19 21.12 -5.56 -2.02
N GLU A 20 21.42 -5.57 -0.72
CA GLU A 20 22.39 -4.64 -0.11
C GLU A 20 23.82 -4.92 -0.63
N GLU A 21 24.17 -6.18 -0.93
CA GLU A 21 25.45 -6.54 -1.56
C GLU A 21 25.55 -6.07 -3.01
N MET A 22 24.44 -6.08 -3.76
CA MET A 22 24.44 -5.78 -5.20
C MET A 22 24.25 -4.28 -5.51
N TYR A 23 23.54 -3.55 -4.65
CA TYR A 23 23.22 -2.14 -4.82
C TYR A 23 23.30 -1.36 -3.49
N PRO A 24 24.50 -1.24 -2.88
CA PRO A 24 24.68 -0.66 -1.55
C PRO A 24 24.28 0.82 -1.44
N ASP A 25 24.28 1.53 -2.58
CA ASP A 25 23.97 2.97 -2.66
C ASP A 25 22.56 3.26 -3.19
N GLU A 26 21.80 2.24 -3.62
CA GLU A 26 20.42 2.47 -4.06
C GLU A 26 19.48 2.48 -2.86
N PRO A 27 18.72 3.57 -2.64
CA PRO A 27 17.68 3.55 -1.63
C PRO A 27 16.67 2.45 -1.99
N ILE A 28 16.35 1.59 -1.02
CA ILE A 28 15.28 0.61 -1.15
C ILE A 28 13.97 1.39 -1.29
N ARG A 29 13.58 1.71 -2.52
CA ARG A 29 12.50 2.65 -2.85
C ARG A 29 11.17 2.23 -2.22
N GLN A 30 10.91 0.93 -2.19
CA GLN A 30 9.73 0.35 -1.56
C GLN A 30 9.68 0.60 -0.04
N TYR A 31 10.83 0.55 0.64
CA TYR A 31 10.93 0.96 2.05
C TYR A 31 10.63 2.44 2.24
N ILE A 32 11.14 3.29 1.33
CA ILE A 32 10.89 4.74 1.40
C ILE A 32 9.40 5.02 1.21
N ILE A 33 8.75 4.41 0.21
CA ILE A 33 7.30 4.54 -0.01
C ILE A 33 6.54 4.13 1.25
N ALA A 34 6.86 2.96 1.82
CA ALA A 34 6.24 2.46 3.04
C ALA A 34 6.41 3.43 4.22
N LYS A 35 7.59 4.01 4.39
CA LYS A 35 7.87 4.96 5.48
C LYS A 35 7.13 6.28 5.30
N GLU A 36 7.18 6.86 4.10
CA GLU A 36 6.57 8.16 3.80
C GLU A 36 5.04 8.07 3.85
N VAL A 37 4.46 7.10 3.13
CA VAL A 37 3.00 6.92 3.05
C VAL A 37 2.46 6.33 4.35
N GLY A 38 3.06 5.26 4.86
CA GLY A 38 2.63 4.60 6.08
C GLY A 38 2.75 5.48 7.32
N GLY A 39 3.81 6.28 7.42
CA GLY A 39 3.99 7.25 8.52
C GLY A 39 2.90 8.32 8.52
N ALA A 40 2.57 8.87 7.35
CA ALA A 40 1.49 9.86 7.22
C ALA A 40 0.10 9.26 7.56
N LEU A 41 -0.16 8.02 7.17
CA LEU A 41 -1.39 7.31 7.54
C LEU A 41 -1.45 7.03 9.05
N ALA A 42 -0.32 6.65 9.66
CA ALA A 42 -0.25 6.43 11.10
C ALA A 42 -0.52 7.71 11.89
N GLU A 43 0.01 8.85 11.44
CA GLU A 43 -0.27 10.16 12.03
C GLU A 43 -1.75 10.56 11.88
N GLY A 44 -2.36 10.30 10.72
CA GLY A 44 -3.74 10.68 10.43
C GLY A 44 -4.80 9.78 11.06
N PHE A 45 -4.55 8.47 11.17
CA PHE A 45 -5.56 7.50 11.60
C PHE A 45 -5.23 6.83 12.95
N GLY A 46 -3.96 6.72 13.33
CA GLY A 46 -3.53 6.03 14.54
C GLY A 46 -4.15 4.63 14.66
N ASP A 47 -4.76 4.36 15.81
CA ASP A 47 -5.36 3.06 16.15
C ASP A 47 -6.66 2.73 15.38
N ARG A 48 -7.12 3.60 14.47
CA ARG A 48 -8.30 3.34 13.63
C ARG A 48 -8.02 2.38 12.48
N ILE A 49 -6.76 2.10 12.20
CA ILE A 49 -6.33 1.18 11.16
C ILE A 49 -5.30 0.20 11.71
N ASP A 50 -5.29 -1.01 11.16
CA ASP A 50 -4.23 -1.97 11.43
C ASP A 50 -3.19 -1.94 10.31
N PHE A 51 -1.93 -1.89 10.70
CA PHE A 51 -0.82 -2.08 9.78
C PHE A 51 -0.48 -3.56 9.66
N GLY A 52 0.16 -3.93 8.56
CA GLY A 52 0.80 -5.21 8.29
C GLY A 52 1.87 -5.05 7.22
N VAL A 53 2.42 -6.17 6.76
CA VAL A 53 3.38 -6.23 5.67
C VAL A 53 2.89 -7.19 4.59
N PHE A 54 3.33 -7.01 3.36
CA PHE A 54 3.17 -8.02 2.32
C PHE A 54 4.49 -8.20 1.54
N ASP A 55 4.63 -9.39 0.96
CA ASP A 55 5.76 -9.79 0.11
C ASP A 55 5.21 -10.72 -1.00
N ASN A 56 5.40 -10.35 -2.25
CA ASN A 56 5.06 -11.19 -3.42
C ASN A 56 6.29 -11.73 -4.17
N CYS A 57 7.44 -11.77 -3.50
CA CYS A 57 8.79 -12.06 -3.97
C CYS A 57 9.42 -10.99 -4.89
N ARG A 58 8.68 -9.96 -5.28
CA ARG A 58 9.14 -8.90 -6.20
C ARG A 58 8.81 -7.49 -5.73
N GLU A 59 7.74 -7.39 -4.95
CA GLU A 59 7.16 -6.19 -4.40
C GLU A 59 6.86 -6.46 -2.92
N TRP A 60 7.14 -5.45 -2.12
CA TRP A 60 7.15 -5.42 -0.68
C TRP A 60 6.54 -4.10 -0.25
N GLY A 61 5.80 -4.11 0.84
CA GLY A 61 5.28 -2.87 1.39
C GLY A 61 4.44 -3.11 2.62
N LEU A 62 3.76 -2.06 3.03
CA LEU A 62 2.81 -2.13 4.14
C LEU A 62 1.41 -2.43 3.62
N THR A 63 0.66 -3.18 4.42
CA THR A 63 -0.79 -3.28 4.28
C THR A 63 -1.47 -2.39 5.31
N PHE A 64 -2.63 -1.85 4.95
CA PHE A 64 -3.45 -0.97 5.79
C PHE A 64 -4.87 -1.54 5.82
N THR A 65 -5.32 -1.98 6.99
CA THR A 65 -6.63 -2.61 7.16
C THR A 65 -7.59 -1.64 7.86
N ALA A 66 -8.75 -1.41 7.25
CA ALA A 66 -9.75 -0.50 7.77
C ALA A 66 -11.14 -0.91 7.26
N GLY A 67 -12.16 -0.93 8.14
CA GLY A 67 -13.56 -1.08 7.71
C GLY A 67 -13.87 -2.35 6.88
N GLY A 68 -13.18 -3.46 7.14
CA GLY A 68 -13.35 -4.71 6.39
C GLY A 68 -12.61 -4.77 5.06
N TRP A 69 -11.78 -3.77 4.75
CA TRP A 69 -10.91 -3.71 3.58
C TRP A 69 -9.44 -3.69 3.98
N THR A 70 -8.61 -4.26 3.12
CA THR A 70 -7.15 -4.17 3.23
C THR A 70 -6.59 -3.56 1.96
N PHE A 71 -5.77 -2.53 2.11
CA PHE A 71 -5.09 -1.82 1.03
C PHE A 71 -3.58 -1.99 1.15
N CYS A 72 -2.83 -1.76 0.07
CA CYS A 72 -1.38 -1.60 0.12
C CYS A 72 -0.91 -0.59 -0.93
N CYS A 73 0.33 -0.13 -0.78
CA CYS A 73 1.02 0.60 -1.84
C CYS A 73 2.48 0.17 -1.96
N TYR A 74 3.01 0.16 -3.17
CA TYR A 74 4.36 -0.31 -3.48
C TYR A 74 4.86 0.26 -4.80
N GLU A 75 6.17 0.22 -5.02
CA GLU A 75 6.72 0.49 -6.34
C GLU A 75 6.49 -0.72 -7.25
N HIS A 76 5.75 -0.54 -8.34
CA HIS A 76 5.48 -1.63 -9.25
C HIS A 76 6.69 -1.95 -10.12
N ARG A 77 6.95 -3.25 -10.29
CA ARG A 77 8.14 -3.71 -10.98
C ARG A 77 8.11 -3.27 -12.45
N ASN A 78 9.15 -2.56 -12.87
CA ASN A 78 9.42 -2.07 -14.23
C ASN A 78 8.59 -0.86 -14.70
N SER A 79 7.90 -0.13 -13.82
CA SER A 79 7.18 1.10 -14.23
C SER A 79 7.64 2.38 -13.54
N ASP A 80 8.58 2.34 -12.57
CA ASP A 80 8.94 3.49 -11.73
C ASP A 80 7.68 4.19 -11.14
N GLU A 81 6.59 3.47 -10.99
CA GLU A 81 5.30 3.97 -10.51
C GLU A 81 4.98 3.39 -9.15
N ILE A 82 4.24 4.16 -8.36
CA ILE A 82 3.67 3.70 -7.09
C ILE A 82 2.25 3.26 -7.37
N HIS A 83 1.97 1.99 -7.10
CA HIS A 83 0.66 1.38 -7.31
C HIS A 83 -0.06 1.26 -5.98
N ILE A 84 -1.39 1.41 -5.99
CA ILE A 84 -2.28 1.11 -4.87
C ILE A 84 -3.14 -0.09 -5.26
N GLU A 85 -3.16 -1.07 -4.36
CA GLU A 85 -4.02 -2.25 -4.47
C GLU A 85 -4.89 -2.39 -3.22
N GLY A 86 -5.93 -3.20 -3.33
CA GLY A 86 -6.80 -3.52 -2.21
C GLY A 86 -7.92 -4.48 -2.57
N CYS A 87 -8.40 -5.17 -1.54
CA CYS A 87 -9.52 -6.11 -1.59
C CYS A 87 -10.24 -6.17 -0.23
N PRO A 88 -11.43 -6.80 -0.15
CA PRO A 88 -12.02 -7.18 1.12
C PRO A 88 -11.03 -7.98 1.99
N SER A 89 -11.01 -7.74 3.29
CA SER A 89 -10.00 -8.31 4.19
C SER A 89 -10.04 -9.84 4.27
N ASP A 90 -11.20 -10.45 4.02
CA ASP A 90 -11.38 -11.90 3.96
C ASP A 90 -10.86 -12.53 2.65
N GLN A 91 -10.48 -11.70 1.67
CA GLN A 91 -9.96 -12.13 0.36
C GLN A 91 -8.44 -11.91 0.22
N VAL A 92 -7.79 -11.33 1.25
CA VAL A 92 -6.35 -11.09 1.26
C VAL A 92 -5.60 -12.40 1.04
N GLN A 93 -4.75 -12.41 0.03
CA GLN A 93 -3.92 -13.57 -0.29
C GLN A 93 -2.62 -13.54 0.52
N PRO A 94 -1.92 -14.69 0.69
CA PRO A 94 -0.64 -14.71 1.41
C PRO A 94 0.43 -13.77 0.84
N TYR A 95 0.29 -13.39 -0.43
CA TYR A 95 1.22 -12.49 -1.14
C TYR A 95 0.74 -11.03 -1.20
N GLY A 96 -0.42 -10.69 -0.63
CA GLY A 96 -0.92 -9.31 -0.55
C GLY A 96 -2.38 -9.12 -0.96
N PRO A 97 -2.94 -7.91 -0.78
CA PRO A 97 -4.35 -7.60 -1.02
C PRO A 97 -4.63 -7.25 -2.50
N TYR A 98 -4.31 -8.16 -3.41
CA TYR A 98 -4.58 -7.98 -4.84
C TYR A 98 -6.05 -8.25 -5.15
N GLY A 99 -6.76 -7.23 -5.64
CA GLY A 99 -8.19 -7.32 -5.94
C GLY A 99 -8.53 -7.51 -7.42
N GLY A 100 -7.53 -7.59 -8.31
CA GLY A 100 -7.70 -7.69 -9.76
C GLY A 100 -7.23 -9.02 -10.36
N GLU A 101 -7.47 -9.20 -11.65
CA GLU A 101 -7.06 -10.40 -12.41
C GLU A 101 -5.64 -10.26 -12.98
N SER A 102 -5.16 -9.01 -13.10
CA SER A 102 -3.86 -8.66 -13.66
C SER A 102 -3.09 -7.70 -12.76
N LYS A 103 -1.76 -7.67 -12.91
CA LYS A 103 -0.87 -6.71 -12.25
C LYS A 103 -1.12 -5.24 -12.63
N TYR A 104 -1.92 -5.00 -13.68
CA TYR A 104 -2.31 -3.65 -14.12
C TYR A 104 -3.68 -3.26 -13.57
N ASP A 105 -4.38 -4.19 -12.93
CA ASP A 105 -5.67 -3.95 -12.33
C ASP A 105 -5.46 -3.34 -10.95
N THR A 106 -4.78 -2.19 -10.91
CA THR A 106 -4.58 -1.41 -9.69
C THR A 106 -5.76 -0.52 -9.42
N LEU A 107 -6.00 -0.19 -8.15
CA LEU A 107 -7.02 0.78 -7.77
C LEU A 107 -6.61 2.21 -8.16
N PHE A 108 -5.30 2.48 -8.15
CA PHE A 108 -4.70 3.76 -8.51
C PHE A 108 -3.20 3.57 -8.76
N HIS A 109 -2.61 4.42 -9.59
CA HIS A 109 -1.17 4.54 -9.71
C HIS A 109 -0.74 6.01 -9.84
N ALA A 110 0.49 6.29 -9.42
CA ALA A 110 1.13 7.60 -9.56
C ALA A 110 2.60 7.42 -9.95
N ALA A 111 3.20 8.46 -10.52
CA ALA A 111 4.62 8.45 -10.83
C ALA A 111 5.49 8.33 -9.55
N SER A 112 6.74 7.90 -9.71
CA SER A 112 7.72 7.88 -8.62
C SER A 112 7.74 9.20 -7.85
N GLN A 113 7.97 9.13 -6.53
CA GLN A 113 8.04 10.26 -5.62
C GLN A 113 6.74 11.07 -5.43
N GLN A 114 5.62 10.70 -6.07
CA GLN A 114 4.32 11.32 -5.82
C GLN A 114 3.65 10.82 -4.52
N TYR A 115 4.43 10.69 -3.43
CA TYR A 115 3.98 10.14 -2.15
C TYR A 115 2.75 10.86 -1.60
N GLN A 116 2.70 12.20 -1.73
CA GLN A 116 1.55 12.98 -1.26
C GLN A 116 0.25 12.66 -2.01
N VAL A 117 0.32 12.36 -3.31
CA VAL A 117 -0.86 11.99 -4.09
C VAL A 117 -1.33 10.61 -3.66
N VAL A 118 -0.41 9.66 -3.52
CA VAL A 118 -0.68 8.30 -3.02
C VAL A 118 -1.30 8.34 -1.63
N THR A 119 -0.73 9.11 -0.70
CA THR A 119 -1.26 9.29 0.66
C THR A 119 -2.67 9.85 0.65
N LYS A 120 -2.94 10.91 -0.13
CA LYS A 120 -4.28 11.51 -0.22
C LYS A 120 -5.31 10.51 -0.76
N THR A 121 -4.93 9.73 -1.77
CA THR A 121 -5.78 8.68 -2.33
C THR A 121 -6.07 7.60 -1.30
N LEU A 122 -5.06 7.09 -0.59
CA LEU A 122 -5.25 6.10 0.48
C LEU A 122 -6.09 6.64 1.64
N VAL A 123 -5.90 7.89 2.04
CA VAL A 123 -6.73 8.54 3.08
C VAL A 123 -8.21 8.48 2.69
N ARG A 124 -8.55 8.84 1.44
CA ARG A 124 -9.94 8.78 0.95
C ARG A 124 -10.50 7.37 0.97
N MET A 125 -9.72 6.38 0.49
CA MET A 125 -10.13 4.97 0.50
C MET A 125 -10.36 4.45 1.92
N ILE A 126 -9.41 4.70 2.83
CA ILE A 126 -9.49 4.27 4.23
C ILE A 126 -10.69 4.91 4.92
N GLU A 127 -10.92 6.20 4.72
CA GLU A 127 -12.08 6.90 5.28
C GLU A 127 -13.41 6.32 4.78
N ALA A 128 -13.51 6.05 3.47
CA ALA A 128 -14.71 5.46 2.88
C ALA A 128 -14.93 4.03 3.40
N ALA A 129 -13.86 3.23 3.55
CA ALA A 129 -13.94 1.91 4.17
C ALA A 129 -14.45 1.99 5.62
N LEU A 130 -13.89 2.90 6.43
CA LEU A 130 -14.32 3.12 7.82
C LEU A 130 -15.78 3.59 7.93
N ARG A 131 -16.31 4.28 6.92
CA ARG A 131 -17.73 4.68 6.84
C ARG A 131 -18.64 3.58 6.27
N GLY A 132 -18.09 2.47 5.78
CA GLY A 132 -18.85 1.41 5.12
C GLY A 132 -19.39 1.80 3.74
N GLU A 133 -18.76 2.78 3.08
CA GLU A 133 -19.17 3.28 1.75
C GLU A 133 -18.61 2.41 0.61
N ILE A 134 -17.62 1.55 0.90
CA ILE A 134 -17.01 0.65 -0.05
C ILE A 134 -17.60 -0.74 0.11
N THR A 135 -18.38 -1.18 -0.88
CA THR A 135 -19.04 -2.50 -0.91
C THR A 135 -18.32 -3.50 -1.81
N ASP A 136 -17.59 -3.01 -2.80
CA ASP A 136 -16.90 -3.79 -3.82
C ASP A 136 -15.78 -2.96 -4.44
N ARG A 137 -15.00 -3.59 -5.31
CA ARG A 137 -13.87 -2.95 -5.98
C ARG A 137 -14.29 -1.79 -6.89
N GLU A 138 -15.44 -1.90 -7.55
CA GLU A 138 -15.93 -0.85 -8.47
C GLU A 138 -16.22 0.45 -7.72
N SER A 139 -16.79 0.35 -6.52
CA SER A 139 -17.03 1.49 -5.63
C SER A 139 -15.74 2.21 -5.22
N VAL A 140 -14.63 1.47 -5.04
CA VAL A 140 -13.31 2.05 -4.79
C VAL A 140 -12.82 2.83 -6.01
N VAL A 141 -12.90 2.23 -7.20
CA VAL A 141 -12.44 2.86 -8.45
C VAL A 141 -13.24 4.13 -8.74
N ALA A 142 -14.56 4.10 -8.54
CA ALA A 142 -15.41 5.28 -8.68
C ALA A 142 -14.99 6.40 -7.71
N LEU A 143 -14.76 6.06 -6.44
CA LEU A 143 -14.30 7.01 -5.42
C LEU A 143 -12.98 7.68 -5.82
N VAL A 144 -12.02 6.91 -6.33
CA VAL A 144 -10.73 7.45 -6.79
C VAL A 144 -10.94 8.45 -7.91
N ASN A 145 -11.66 8.04 -8.97
CA ASN A 145 -11.88 8.83 -10.18
C ASN A 145 -12.63 10.15 -9.90
N ASP A 146 -13.59 10.15 -8.97
CA ASP A 146 -14.37 11.35 -8.64
C ASP A 146 -13.57 12.47 -7.97
N GLY A 147 -12.40 12.17 -7.39
CA GLY A 147 -11.55 13.18 -6.74
C GLY A 147 -10.42 13.73 -7.61
N HIS A 148 -10.39 13.42 -8.89
CA HIS A 148 -9.42 13.95 -9.86
C HIS A 148 -9.98 15.10 -10.74
N ASN A 149 -11.12 15.68 -10.37
CA ASN A 149 -11.71 16.89 -10.99
C ASN A 149 -11.45 18.16 -10.17
#